data_AF-A0AAD2ZTS6-F1
#
_entry.id   AF-A0AAD2ZTS6-F1
#
_cell.length_a   1.000
_cell.length_b   1.000
_cell.length_c   1.000
_cell.angle_alpha   90.00
_cell.angle_beta   90.00
_cell.angle_gamma   90.00
#
_symmetry.space_group_name_H-M   'P 1'
#
loop_
_entity.id
_entity.type
_entity.pdbx_description
1 polymer ?
#
loop_
_entity_poly.entity_id
_entity_poly.type
_entity_poly.pdbx_seq_one_letter_code
_entity_poly.pdbx_strand_id
1 'polypeptide(L)'
;MTISYEAVRDFLYREARYLDDKQWDSWLEMYAPDATFWMPAWDDRDQLTEDPQSQISLIWYGNRGGLEDRVFRIKTERSSATIPDTRTSHNISN
;
A
#
# COMPACT_ATOMS: atom_id res chain seq x y z
N MET A 1 7.65 7.02 -24.58
CA MET A 1 8.77 6.61 -23.71
C MET A 1 8.57 5.14 -23.37
N THR A 2 9.58 4.31 -23.57
CA THR A 2 9.57 2.90 -23.14
C THR A 2 10.28 2.80 -21.79
N ILE A 3 9.61 2.20 -20.80
CA ILE A 3 10.19 1.96 -19.46
C ILE A 3 10.90 0.60 -19.51
N SER A 4 12.16 0.53 -19.04
CA SER A 4 12.91 -0.73 -19.01
C SER A 4 12.46 -1.62 -17.84
N TYR A 5 12.70 -2.92 -17.95
CA TYR A 5 12.42 -3.86 -16.87
C TYR A 5 13.17 -3.50 -15.58
N GLU A 6 14.45 -3.14 -15.69
CA GLU A 6 15.29 -2.77 -14.55
C GLU A 6 14.74 -1.52 -13.84
N ALA A 7 14.25 -0.54 -14.61
CA ALA A 7 13.65 0.66 -14.04
C ALA A 7 12.38 0.33 -13.23
N VAL A 8 11.52 -0.58 -13.71
CA VAL A 8 10.33 -1.04 -12.97
C VAL A 8 10.72 -1.84 -11.74
N ARG A 9 11.65 -2.79 -11.87
CA ARG A 9 12.15 -3.60 -10.75
C ARG A 9 12.72 -2.71 -9.64
N ASP A 10 13.58 -1.77 -9.99
CA ASP A 10 14.23 -0.90 -9.02
C ASP A 10 13.24 0.07 -8.37
N PHE A 11 12.17 0.48 -9.10
CA PHE A 11 11.05 1.22 -8.53
C PHE A 11 10.31 0.41 -7.47
N LEU A 12 9.93 -0.85 -7.77
CA LEU A 12 9.23 -1.73 -6.82
C LEU A 12 10.07 -2.06 -5.58
N TYR A 13 11.36 -2.32 -5.76
CA TYR A 13 12.27 -2.56 -4.63
C TYR A 13 12.46 -1.32 -3.74
N ARG A 14 12.43 -0.12 -4.33
CA ARG A 14 12.48 1.12 -3.55
C ARG A 14 11.22 1.30 -2.72
N GLU A 15 10.04 1.02 -3.29
CA GLU A 15 8.77 1.07 -2.58
C GLU A 15 8.78 0.15 -1.35
N ALA A 16 9.13 -1.12 -1.56
CA ALA A 16 9.24 -2.12 -0.49
C ALA A 16 10.20 -1.67 0.61
N ARG A 17 11.36 -1.10 0.23
CA ARG A 17 12.34 -0.61 1.20
C ARG A 17 11.81 0.56 2.02
N TYR A 18 11.09 1.50 1.43
CA TYR A 18 10.50 2.60 2.20
C TYR A 18 9.47 2.10 3.20
N LEU A 19 8.69 1.07 2.87
CA LEU A 19 7.78 0.43 3.82
C LEU A 19 8.54 -0.24 4.97
N ASP A 20 9.54 -1.07 4.66
CA ASP A 20 10.31 -1.82 5.66
C ASP A 20 11.13 -0.93 6.60
N ASP A 21 11.69 0.15 6.06
CA ASP A 21 12.44 1.16 6.82
C ASP A 21 11.50 2.22 7.47
N LYS A 22 10.17 2.08 7.34
CA LYS A 22 9.15 3.00 7.87
C LYS A 22 9.28 4.44 7.39
N GLN A 23 9.81 4.64 6.18
CA GLN A 23 9.95 5.94 5.52
C GLN A 23 8.63 6.34 4.85
N TRP A 24 7.60 6.56 5.67
CA TRP A 24 6.21 6.71 5.22
C TRP A 24 5.99 7.88 4.25
N ASP A 25 6.66 9.01 4.46
CA ASP A 25 6.49 10.19 3.61
C ASP A 25 7.07 9.94 2.21
N SER A 26 8.29 9.37 2.14
CA SER A 26 8.91 8.98 0.88
C SER A 26 8.12 7.89 0.15
N TRP A 27 7.48 6.97 0.90
CA TRP A 27 6.57 6.00 0.32
C TRP A 27 5.31 6.65 -0.29
N LEU A 28 4.67 7.59 0.42
CA LEU A 28 3.50 8.33 -0.10
C LEU A 28 3.84 9.14 -1.35
N GLU A 29 5.04 9.71 -1.45
CA GLU A 29 5.49 10.44 -2.64
C GLU A 29 5.58 9.57 -3.90
N MET A 30 5.65 8.24 -3.77
CA MET A 30 5.63 7.32 -4.90
C MET A 30 4.25 7.19 -5.56
N TYR A 31 3.19 7.62 -4.86
CA TYR A 31 1.82 7.59 -5.36
C TYR A 31 1.43 8.95 -5.92
N ALA A 32 0.84 8.93 -7.13
CA ALA A 32 0.21 10.13 -7.69
C ALA A 32 -0.96 10.58 -6.79
N PRO A 33 -1.27 11.89 -6.71
CA PRO A 33 -2.36 12.38 -5.85
C PRO A 33 -3.72 11.74 -6.15
N ASP A 34 -3.99 11.41 -7.41
CA ASP A 34 -5.20 10.75 -7.91
C ASP A 34 -5.09 9.22 -7.97
N ALA A 35 -4.00 8.63 -7.48
CA ALA A 35 -3.81 7.19 -7.48
C ALA A 35 -4.89 6.50 -6.62
N THR A 36 -5.59 5.56 -7.22
CA THR A 36 -6.50 4.65 -6.51
C THR A 36 -5.68 3.54 -5.84
N PHE A 37 -5.95 3.28 -4.57
CA PHE A 37 -5.39 2.14 -3.84
C PHE A 37 -6.50 1.17 -3.48
N TRP A 38 -6.43 -0.04 -4.05
CA TRP A 38 -7.48 -1.04 -3.91
C TRP A 38 -6.92 -2.42 -3.61
N MET A 39 -7.46 -3.04 -2.58
CA MET A 39 -7.26 -4.43 -2.23
C MET A 39 -8.63 -5.12 -2.22
N PRO A 40 -8.95 -5.94 -3.23
CA PRO A 40 -10.24 -6.65 -3.30
C PRO A 40 -10.36 -7.65 -2.16
N ALA A 41 -11.60 -8.03 -1.86
CA ALA A 41 -11.90 -9.12 -0.94
C ALA A 41 -12.20 -10.40 -1.72
N TRP A 42 -12.10 -11.55 -1.05
CA TRP A 42 -12.62 -12.81 -1.57
C TRP A 42 -14.10 -12.95 -1.21
N ASP A 43 -14.90 -13.40 -2.16
CA ASP A 43 -16.31 -13.72 -1.94
C ASP A 43 -16.51 -15.16 -1.43
N ASP A 44 -17.77 -15.58 -1.28
CA ASP A 44 -18.15 -16.91 -0.82
C ASP A 44 -17.88 -18.02 -1.85
N ARG A 45 -17.42 -17.67 -3.06
CA ARG A 45 -17.11 -18.57 -4.17
C ARG A 45 -15.62 -18.56 -4.51
N ASP A 46 -14.79 -18.07 -3.59
CA ASP A 46 -13.35 -17.93 -3.79
C ASP A 46 -13.01 -17.11 -5.05
N GLN A 47 -13.81 -16.08 -5.37
CA GLN A 47 -13.50 -15.10 -6.42
C GLN A 47 -13.13 -13.76 -5.80
N LEU A 48 -12.25 -13.01 -6.47
CA LEU A 48 -11.95 -11.63 -6.07
C LEU A 48 -13.10 -10.70 -6.47
N THR A 49 -13.39 -9.72 -5.62
CA THR A 49 -14.32 -8.65 -5.98
C THR A 49 -13.76 -7.82 -7.14
N GLU A 50 -14.64 -7.42 -8.05
CA GLU A 50 -14.32 -6.74 -9.32
C GLU A 50 -14.79 -5.28 -9.34
N ASP A 51 -15.71 -4.89 -8.45
CA ASP A 51 -16.20 -3.52 -8.35
C ASP A 51 -16.13 -2.99 -6.90
N PRO A 52 -15.18 -2.09 -6.60
CA PRO A 52 -15.05 -1.53 -5.25
C PRO A 52 -16.20 -0.59 -4.84
N GLN A 53 -17.03 -0.13 -5.78
CA GLN A 53 -18.17 0.75 -5.49
C GLN A 53 -19.43 -0.02 -5.09
N SER A 54 -19.58 -1.26 -5.56
CA SER A 54 -20.76 -2.09 -5.28
C SER A 54 -20.46 -3.35 -4.48
N GLN A 55 -19.18 -3.71 -4.32
CA GLN A 55 -18.75 -4.93 -3.63
C GLN A 55 -17.78 -4.62 -2.49
N ILE A 56 -17.66 -5.56 -1.55
CA ILE A 56 -16.79 -5.41 -0.38
C ILE A 56 -15.32 -5.42 -0.82
N SER A 57 -14.52 -4.53 -0.21
CA SER A 57 -13.07 -4.47 -0.38
C SER A 57 -12.37 -4.60 0.98
N LEU A 58 -11.18 -5.19 1.01
CA LEU A 58 -10.32 -5.17 2.21
C LEU A 58 -9.79 -3.76 2.46
N ILE A 59 -9.39 -3.07 1.38
CA ILE A 59 -8.97 -1.67 1.41
C ILE A 59 -9.47 -1.01 0.12
N TRP A 60 -10.11 0.15 0.23
CA TRP A 60 -10.45 0.98 -0.91
C TRP A 60 -10.21 2.46 -0.60
N TYR A 61 -9.40 3.10 -1.44
CA TYR A 61 -9.19 4.54 -1.46
C TYR A 61 -9.22 5.05 -2.89
N GLY A 62 -10.17 5.93 -3.20
CA GLY A 62 -10.32 6.50 -4.56
C GLY A 62 -9.22 7.49 -4.94
N ASN A 63 -8.38 7.92 -3.99
CA ASN A 63 -7.20 8.74 -4.21
C ASN A 63 -6.17 8.51 -3.09
N ARG A 64 -5.00 9.13 -3.19
CA ARG A 64 -3.91 8.95 -2.23
C ARG A 64 -4.24 9.41 -0.81
N GLY A 65 -5.21 10.30 -0.62
CA GLY A 65 -5.57 10.83 0.70
C GLY A 65 -5.92 9.75 1.72
N GLY A 66 -6.51 8.63 1.29
CA GLY A 66 -6.78 7.51 2.19
C GLY A 66 -5.52 6.80 2.71
N LEU A 67 -4.43 6.80 1.94
CA LEU A 67 -3.11 6.33 2.40
C LEU A 67 -2.48 7.34 3.36
N GLU A 68 -2.61 8.63 3.08
CA GLU A 68 -2.12 9.72 3.94
C GLU A 68 -2.76 9.63 5.34
N ASP A 69 -4.07 9.40 5.42
CA ASP A 69 -4.79 9.20 6.69
C ASP A 69 -4.27 7.98 7.48
N ARG A 70 -3.94 6.88 6.78
CA ARG A 70 -3.35 5.70 7.43
C ARG A 70 -1.97 5.98 8.00
N VAL A 71 -1.11 6.63 7.22
CA VAL A 71 0.24 7.03 7.64
C VAL A 71 0.17 7.99 8.82
N PHE A 72 -0.74 8.97 8.77
CA PHE A 72 -0.99 9.88 9.89
C PHE A 72 -1.34 9.10 11.17
N ARG A 73 -2.24 8.11 11.09
CA ARG A 73 -2.60 7.27 12.23
C ARG A 73 -1.41 6.48 12.77
N ILE A 74 -0.59 5.87 11.91
CA ILE A 74 0.62 5.14 12.31
C ILE A 74 1.56 6.07 13.10
N LYS A 75 1.81 7.27 12.59
CA LYS A 75 2.70 8.27 13.20
C LYS A 75 2.21 8.82 14.55
N THR A 76 0.94 8.62 14.92
CA THR A 76 0.44 9.07 16.22
C THR A 76 0.96 8.23 17.38
N GLU A 77 1.50 7.02 17.13
CA GLU A 77 2.03 6.08 18.15
C GLU A 77 1.01 5.68 19.23
N ARG A 78 -0.29 5.94 19.02
CA ARG A 78 -1.37 5.64 19.97
C ARG A 78 -1.95 4.25 19.85
N SER A 79 -1.36 3.40 19.01
CA SER A 79 -1.81 2.03 18.79
C SER A 79 -1.06 1.08 19.72
N SER A 80 -1.74 0.54 20.73
CA SER A 80 -1.18 -0.49 21.62
C SER A 80 -0.80 -1.77 20.88
N ALA A 81 -1.43 -2.05 19.73
CA ALA A 81 -1.15 -3.20 18.88
C ALA A 81 0.20 -3.14 18.15
N THR A 82 0.90 -2.00 18.19
CA THR A 82 2.19 -1.79 17.51
C THR A 82 3.33 -1.55 18.49
N ILE A 83 3.19 -2.03 19.73
CA ILE A 83 4.21 -1.97 20.79
C ILE A 83 4.53 -3.41 21.23
N PRO A 84 5.79 -3.89 21.11
CA PRO A 84 6.94 -3.19 20.56
C PRO A 84 6.83 -2.98 19.05
N ASP A 85 7.70 -2.12 18.57
CA ASP A 85 7.66 -1.61 17.21
C ASP A 85 7.76 -2.75 16.18
N THR A 86 6.77 -2.84 15.29
CA THR A 86 6.67 -3.97 14.35
C THR A 86 7.81 -3.94 13.33
N ARG A 87 8.29 -5.12 12.93
CA ARG A 87 9.28 -5.28 11.87
C ARG A 87 8.62 -5.97 10.68
N THR A 88 8.81 -5.43 9.49
CA THR A 88 8.32 -6.01 8.24
C THR A 88 9.50 -6.32 7.31
N SER A 89 9.26 -7.22 6.36
CA SER A 89 10.17 -7.50 5.26
C SER A 89 9.35 -7.90 4.04
N HIS A 90 9.51 -7.17 2.94
CA HIS A 90 8.83 -7.46 1.68
C HIS A 90 9.79 -8.21 0.74
N ASN A 91 9.40 -9.42 0.34
CA ASN A 91 10.14 -10.23 -0.64
C ASN A 91 9.34 -10.24 -1.94
N ILE A 92 9.83 -9.52 -2.96
CA ILE A 92 9.16 -9.38 -4.25
C ILE A 92 9.76 -10.38 -5.25
N SER A 93 8.92 -11.29 -5.73
CA SER A 93 9.21 -12.26 -6.79
C SER A 93 7.97 -12.47 -7.67
N ASN A 94 8.15 -13.13 -8.82
CA ASN A 94 7.08 -13.48 -9.76
C ASN A 94 6.69 -14.96 -9.64
#